data_AF-A0A914PHE3-F1
#
_entry.id   AF-A0A914PHE3-F1
#
_cell.length_a   1.000
_cell.length_b   1.000
_cell.length_c   1.000
_cell.angle_alpha   90.00
_cell.angle_beta   90.00
_cell.angle_gamma   90.00
#
_symmetry.space_group_name_H-M   'P 1'
#
loop_
_entity.id
_entity.type
_entity.pdbx_description
1 polymer ?
#
loop_
_entity_poly.entity_id
_entity_poly.type
_entity_poly.pdbx_seq_one_letter_code
_entity_poly.pdbx_strand_id
1 'polypeptide(L)'
;MFPEPTYDPNAPECTPYREPCGFYSFSLHGRTPFKWVKSWCRCQSEQECIYDRTDMKMRLYRQVCVPRDKIPTEDDYSEHKYIYF
;
A
#
# COMPACT_ATOMS: atom_id res chain seq x y z
N MET A 1 -12.50 3.73 -6.35
CA MET A 1 -11.30 3.08 -6.90
C MET A 1 -10.11 3.97 -6.59
N PHE A 2 -8.98 3.40 -6.15
CA PHE A 2 -7.75 4.18 -5.93
C PHE A 2 -7.18 4.60 -7.29
N PRO A 3 -6.64 5.84 -7.44
CA PRO A 3 -5.99 6.22 -8.69
C PRO A 3 -4.68 5.44 -8.86
N GLU A 4 -4.21 5.30 -10.10
CA GLU A 4 -2.92 4.65 -10.38
C GLU A 4 -1.76 5.38 -9.68
N PRO A 5 -0.82 4.64 -9.06
CA PRO A 5 0.40 5.22 -8.50
C PRO A 5 1.23 5.96 -9.56
N THR A 6 1.76 7.14 -9.21
CA THR A 6 2.74 7.85 -10.04
C THR A 6 4.09 7.85 -9.33
N TYR A 7 5.04 7.04 -9.81
CA TYR A 7 6.38 6.96 -9.25
C TYR A 7 7.33 7.96 -9.91
N ASP A 8 8.27 8.51 -9.15
CA ASP A 8 9.43 9.17 -9.74
C ASP A 8 10.31 8.11 -10.43
N PRO A 9 10.61 8.25 -11.73
CA PRO A 9 11.44 7.28 -12.45
C PRO A 9 12.86 7.15 -11.87
N ASN A 10 13.35 8.16 -11.15
CA ASN A 10 14.66 8.15 -10.50
C ASN A 10 14.61 7.67 -9.04
N ALA A 11 13.43 7.25 -8.55
CA ALA A 11 13.31 6.76 -7.19
C ALA A 11 14.15 5.47 -6.99
N PRO A 12 14.81 5.32 -5.82
CA PRO A 12 15.50 4.09 -5.48
C PRO A 12 14.52 2.92 -5.38
N GLU A 13 15.04 1.70 -5.36
CA GLU A 13 14.21 0.50 -5.18
C GLU A 13 13.89 0.29 -3.69
N CYS A 14 12.65 -0.08 -3.39
CA CYS A 14 12.24 -0.32 -2.01
C CYS A 14 12.79 -1.64 -1.48
N THR A 15 13.17 -1.64 -0.20
CA THR A 15 13.29 -2.86 0.60
C THR A 15 11.90 -3.43 0.88
N PRO A 16 11.61 -4.69 0.52
CA PRO A 16 10.29 -5.31 0.73
C PRO A 16 9.79 -5.19 2.17
N TYR A 17 8.49 -4.98 2.35
CA TYR A 17 7.77 -4.84 3.63
C TYR A 17 8.20 -3.66 4.52
N ARG A 18 9.36 -3.05 4.25
CA ARG A 18 9.98 -2.06 5.13
C ARG A 18 9.71 -0.65 4.66
N GLU A 19 9.99 -0.34 3.41
CA GLU A 19 9.90 1.01 2.89
C GLU A 19 8.56 1.27 2.21
N PRO A 20 7.95 2.45 2.39
CA PRO A 20 6.70 2.75 1.75
C PRO A 20 6.91 3.05 0.25
N CYS A 21 6.34 2.21 -0.60
CA CYS A 21 6.28 2.50 -2.04
C CYS A 21 5.34 3.67 -2.32
N GLY A 22 4.37 3.93 -1.46
CA GLY A 22 3.72 5.22 -1.43
C GLY A 22 2.58 5.33 -0.44
N PHE A 23 1.80 6.39 -0.62
CA PHE A 23 0.71 6.76 0.27
C PHE A 23 -0.49 7.29 -0.52
N TYR A 24 -1.68 6.86 -0.13
CA TYR A 24 -2.91 7.50 -0.53
C TYR A 24 -3.47 8.38 0.59
N SER A 25 -3.95 9.57 0.24
CA SER A 25 -4.67 10.42 1.18
C SER A 25 -6.01 9.79 1.56
N PHE A 26 -6.33 9.76 2.85
CA PHE A 26 -7.61 9.29 3.35
C PHE A 26 -8.74 10.32 3.14
N SER A 27 -9.99 9.86 2.94
CA SER A 27 -11.17 10.71 2.79
C SER A 27 -12.26 10.34 3.81
N LEU A 28 -12.45 11.17 4.85
CA LEU A 28 -13.42 10.93 5.96
C LEU A 28 -14.88 11.08 5.54
N HIS A 29 -15.16 11.84 4.47
CA HIS A 29 -16.52 12.20 4.10
C HIS A 29 -16.83 11.93 2.62
N GLY A 30 -15.97 11.16 1.93
CA GLY A 30 -16.17 10.76 0.52
C GLY A 30 -16.17 11.91 -0.49
N ARG A 31 -16.02 13.18 -0.06
CA ARG A 31 -16.08 14.36 -0.93
C ARG A 31 -14.79 14.55 -1.74
N THR A 32 -13.66 14.11 -1.21
CA THR A 32 -12.37 14.18 -1.90
C THR A 32 -11.97 12.80 -2.41
N PRO A 33 -11.62 12.67 -3.71
CA PRO A 33 -11.07 11.42 -4.23
C PRO A 33 -9.74 11.11 -3.55
N PHE A 34 -9.44 9.82 -3.38
CA PHE A 34 -8.13 9.38 -2.91
C PHE A 34 -7.05 9.92 -3.86
N LYS A 35 -6.00 10.54 -3.32
CA LYS A 35 -4.88 11.08 -4.09
C LYS A 35 -3.62 10.33 -3.74
N TRP A 36 -2.82 9.94 -4.74
CA TRP A 36 -1.45 9.50 -4.54
C TRP A 36 -0.61 10.69 -4.08
N VAL A 37 -0.07 10.63 -2.87
CA VAL A 37 0.58 11.78 -2.24
C VAL A 37 2.07 11.79 -2.55
N LYS A 38 2.74 10.64 -2.38
CA LYS A 38 4.19 10.54 -2.51
C LYS A 38 4.65 9.09 -2.53
N SER A 39 5.69 8.80 -3.29
CA SER A 39 6.50 7.59 -3.20
C SER A 39 7.92 7.94 -2.71
N TRP A 40 8.49 7.12 -1.83
CA TRP A 40 9.89 7.27 -1.40
C TRP A 40 10.85 6.42 -2.26
N CYS A 41 10.31 5.34 -2.82
CA CYS A 41 11.02 4.33 -3.59
C CYS A 41 10.02 3.65 -4.54
N ARG A 42 10.51 2.88 -5.50
CA ARG A 42 9.69 2.10 -6.45
C ARG A 42 9.86 0.61 -6.18
N CYS A 43 8.81 -0.18 -6.45
CA CYS A 43 8.91 -1.63 -6.38
C CYS A 43 9.73 -2.18 -7.55
N GLN A 44 10.43 -3.29 -7.30
CA GLN A 44 11.10 -4.05 -8.34
C GLN A 44 10.08 -4.76 -9.24
N SER A 45 10.51 -5.26 -10.41
CA SER A 45 9.64 -5.89 -11.41
C SER A 45 8.83 -7.09 -10.89
N GLU A 46 9.36 -7.80 -9.90
CA GLU A 46 8.76 -8.99 -9.28
C GLU A 46 7.94 -8.66 -8.02
N GLN A 47 7.84 -7.38 -7.68
CA GLN A 47 7.13 -6.89 -6.50
C GLN A 47 5.91 -6.07 -6.90
N GLU A 48 4.99 -5.95 -5.97
CA GLU A 48 3.78 -5.15 -6.13
C GLU A 48 3.60 -4.23 -4.91
N CYS A 49 3.14 -3.01 -5.17
CA CYS A 49 2.88 -2.02 -4.14
C CYS A 49 1.48 -2.23 -3.58
N ILE A 50 1.38 -2.88 -2.42
CA ILE A 50 0.09 -3.24 -1.82
C ILE A 50 -0.18 -2.43 -0.56
N TYR A 51 -1.44 -2.43 -0.10
CA TYR A 51 -1.81 -1.84 1.18
C TYR A 51 -1.14 -2.57 2.35
N ASP A 52 -0.55 -1.80 3.26
CA ASP A 52 0.03 -2.29 4.51
C ASP A 52 -0.85 -1.92 5.70
N ARG A 53 -1.04 -0.61 5.93
CA ARG A 53 -1.80 -0.12 7.08
C ARG A 53 -2.35 1.28 6.87
N THR A 54 -3.28 1.68 7.73
CA THR A 54 -3.80 3.04 7.77
C THR A 54 -3.19 3.81 8.93
N ASP A 55 -2.57 4.96 8.65
CA ASP A 55 -2.18 5.93 9.67
C ASP A 55 -3.29 6.97 9.85
N MET A 56 -4.08 6.82 10.91
CA MET A 56 -5.20 7.72 11.21
C MET A 56 -4.75 9.12 11.66
N LYS A 57 -3.54 9.25 12.21
CA LYS A 57 -2.99 10.53 12.66
C LYS A 57 -2.59 11.39 11.46
N MET A 58 -1.93 10.77 10.48
CA MET A 58 -1.53 11.43 9.23
C MET A 58 -2.65 11.40 8.17
N ARG A 59 -3.70 10.62 8.38
CA ARG A 59 -4.80 10.40 7.43
C ARG A 59 -4.28 9.89 6.09
N LEU A 60 -3.45 8.84 6.15
CA LEU A 60 -2.87 8.20 4.98
C LEU A 60 -3.09 6.69 5.04
N TYR A 61 -3.42 6.11 3.90
CA TYR A 61 -3.15 4.69 3.67
C TYR A 61 -1.68 4.56 3.29
N ARG A 62 -0.96 3.65 3.92
CA ARG A 62 0.43 3.32 3.63
C ARG A 62 0.49 2.06 2.77
N GLN A 63 1.37 2.08 1.78
CA GLN A 63 1.59 0.98 0.87
C GLN A 63 3.05 0.55 0.92
N VAL A 64 3.33 -0.75 0.77
CA VAL A 64 4.69 -1.32 0.75
C VAL A 64 4.86 -2.27 -0.42
N CYS A 65 6.10 -2.44 -0.87
CA CYS A 65 6.42 -3.46 -1.86
C CYS A 65 6.43 -4.84 -1.22
N VAL A 66 5.76 -5.78 -1.87
CA VAL A 66 5.69 -7.19 -1.50
C VAL A 66 5.99 -8.04 -2.73
N PRO A 67 6.80 -9.11 -2.61
CA PRO A 67 6.98 -10.08 -3.70
C PRO A 67 5.63 -10.65 -4.17
N ARG A 68 5.41 -10.76 -5.48
CA ARG A 68 4.11 -11.18 -6.04
C ARG A 68 3.65 -12.56 -5.58
N ASP A 69 4.59 -13.47 -5.29
CA ASP A 69 4.34 -14.82 -4.77
C ASP A 69 3.93 -14.84 -3.28
N LYS A 70 4.03 -13.69 -2.60
CA LYS A 70 3.70 -13.50 -1.17
C LYS A 70 2.51 -12.57 -0.95
N ILE A 71 1.87 -12.11 -2.02
CA ILE A 71 0.65 -11.31 -1.90
C ILE A 71 -0.45 -12.23 -1.37
N PRO A 72 -1.03 -11.94 -0.19
CA PRO A 72 -2.10 -12.76 0.37
C PRO A 72 -3.26 -12.81 -0.63
N THR A 73 -3.70 -14.02 -0.98
CA THR A 73 -4.90 -14.20 -1.80
C THR A 73 -6.14 -14.07 -0.91
N GLU A 74 -7.34 -13.96 -1.51
CA GLU A 74 -8.58 -13.91 -0.72
C GLU A 74 -8.75 -15.11 0.22
N ASP A 75 -8.12 -16.25 -0.09
CA ASP A 75 -8.11 -17.46 0.74
C ASP A 75 -7.30 -17.29 2.05
N ASP A 76 -6.20 -16.52 2.05
CA ASP A 76 -5.36 -16.25 3.24
C ASP A 76 -6.09 -15.37 4.29
N TYR A 77 -6.99 -14.50 3.84
CA TYR A 77 -7.80 -13.65 4.72
C TYR A 77 -8.90 -14.44 5.46
N SER A 78 -9.25 -15.62 4.96
CA SER A 78 -10.24 -16.52 5.59
C SER A 78 -9.66 -17.20 6.83
N GLU A 79 -8.39 -17.60 6.82
CA GLU A 79 -7.76 -18.29 7.96
C GLU A 79 -7.56 -17.39 9.19
N HIS A 80 -7.47 -16.07 9.00
CA HIS A 80 -7.33 -15.11 10.10
C HIS A 80 -8.66 -14.66 10.73
N LYS A 81 -9.81 -15.15 10.25
CA LYS A 81 -11.14 -14.80 10.82
C LYS A 81 -11.54 -15.60 12.07
N TYR A 82 -10.70 -16.53 12.54
CA TYR A 82 -11.02 -17.38 13.70
C TYR A 82 -10.16 -17.14 14.93
N ILE A 83 -9.74 -15.91 15.23
CA ILE A 83 -9.26 -15.58 16.59
C ILE A 83 -9.72 -14.16 16.98
N TYR A 84 -10.96 -14.06 17.43
CA TYR A 84 -11.33 -13.09 18.46
C TYR A 84 -12.19 -13.84 19.48
N PHE A 85 -11.60 -14.10 20.66
CA PHE A 85 -12.27 -14.59 21.86
C PHE A 85 -13.17 -13.51 22.45
#